data_AF-A0A8T4S5Q9-F1
#
_entry.id   AF-A0A8T4S5Q9-F1
#
_cell.length_a   1.000
_cell.length_b   1.000
_cell.length_c   1.000
_cell.angle_alpha   90.00
_cell.angle_beta   90.00
_cell.angle_gamma   90.00
#
_symmetry.space_group_name_H-M   'P 1'
#
loop_
_entity.id
_entity.type
_entity.pdbx_description
1 polymer ?
#
loop_
_entity_poly.entity_id
_entity_poly.type
_entity_poly.pdbx_seq_one_letter_code
_entity_poly.pdbx_strand_id
1 'polypeptide(L)'
;MAFVRVKRISGGEYAYLVENSWTEKGARQKVGKYLGKVHKPEKVKSEGLGAFLGIPDVGKHVRSSDFKRVAADLIRLELHNHDVKSDEITADFEGFSVKNRSGKNVVVAMNNGFLCSHTMKSLAGYDADKDYSGYLLADLITAAGIVPEQDVFIELYGKFRAKHEAAAARKFEFYY
;
A
#
# COMPACT_ATOMS: atom_id res chain seq x y z
N MET A 1 5.81 -3.94 -15.17
CA MET A 1 5.39 -3.71 -13.77
C MET A 1 6.04 -4.76 -12.90
N ALA A 2 6.64 -4.34 -11.79
CA ALA A 2 7.20 -5.27 -10.82
C ALA A 2 6.07 -5.79 -9.91
N PHE A 3 6.16 -7.04 -9.47
CA PHE A 3 5.21 -7.63 -8.53
C PHE A 3 5.94 -8.48 -7.49
N VAL A 4 5.28 -8.76 -6.36
CA VAL A 4 5.84 -9.59 -5.30
C VAL A 4 5.54 -11.05 -5.58
N ARG A 5 6.59 -11.89 -5.58
CA ARG A 5 6.49 -13.35 -5.70
C ARG A 5 7.04 -14.01 -4.44
N VAL A 6 6.26 -14.93 -3.87
CA VAL A 6 6.71 -15.77 -2.77
C VAL A 6 7.37 -17.04 -3.32
N LYS A 7 8.49 -17.43 -2.71
CA LYS A 7 9.20 -18.69 -2.97
C LYS A 7 9.35 -19.46 -1.66
N ARG A 8 9.16 -20.78 -1.73
CA ARG A 8 9.40 -21.68 -0.61
C ARG A 8 10.81 -22.27 -0.73
N ILE A 9 11.64 -22.07 0.28
CA ILE A 9 13.04 -22.51 0.32
C ILE A 9 13.31 -23.10 1.70
N SER A 10 13.73 -24.37 1.76
CA SER A 10 14.07 -25.07 3.00
C SER A 10 13.01 -24.94 4.11
N GLY A 11 11.73 -25.09 3.74
CA GLY A 11 10.60 -24.98 4.66
C GLY A 11 10.15 -23.56 5.00
N GLY A 12 10.95 -22.53 4.70
CA GLY A 12 10.58 -21.12 4.87
C GLY A 12 9.97 -20.50 3.61
N GLU A 13 9.19 -19.43 3.80
CA GLU A 13 8.64 -18.62 2.71
C GLU A 13 9.32 -17.25 2.65
N TYR A 14 9.69 -16.85 1.43
CA TYR A 14 10.51 -15.67 1.16
C TYR A 14 9.93 -14.89 -0.01
N ALA A 15 9.80 -13.58 0.15
CA ALA A 15 9.28 -12.69 -0.88
C ALA A 15 10.39 -12.05 -1.71
N TYR A 16 10.14 -11.93 -3.00
CA TYR A 16 11.02 -11.30 -3.97
C TYR A 16 10.23 -10.35 -4.85
N LEU A 17 10.81 -9.20 -5.16
CA LEU A 17 10.35 -8.33 -6.23
C LEU A 17 10.79 -8.92 -7.56
N VAL A 18 9.84 -9.15 -8.47
CA VAL A 18 10.09 -9.73 -9.78
C VAL A 18 9.45 -8.88 -10.87
N GLU A 19 10.06 -8.88 -12.05
CA GLU A 19 9.57 -8.17 -13.23
C GLU A 19 9.47 -9.14 -14.40
N ASN A 20 8.45 -8.96 -15.24
CA ASN A 20 8.34 -9.68 -16.51
C ASN A 20 9.06 -8.90 -17.61
N SER A 21 9.86 -9.61 -18.40
CA SER A 21 10.55 -9.09 -19.59
C SER A 21 10.29 -10.01 -20.78
N TRP A 22 9.95 -9.44 -21.94
CA TRP A 22 9.85 -10.20 -23.18
C TRP A 22 11.24 -10.42 -23.79
N THR A 23 11.49 -11.64 -24.25
CA THR A 23 12.70 -12.02 -24.98
C THR A 23 12.31 -12.72 -26.29
N GLU A 24 13.26 -12.89 -27.21
CA GLU A 24 13.03 -13.63 -28.47
C GLU A 24 12.49 -15.05 -28.24
N LYS A 25 12.85 -15.68 -27.12
CA LYS A 25 12.39 -17.03 -26.71
C LYS A 25 11.12 -17.01 -25.85
N GLY A 26 10.43 -15.88 -25.76
CA GLY A 26 9.22 -15.69 -24.96
C GLY A 26 9.41 -14.91 -23.67
N ALA A 27 8.39 -14.91 -22.83
CA ALA A 27 8.38 -14.16 -21.57
C ALA A 27 9.37 -14.79 -20.56
N ARG A 28 10.18 -13.92 -19.92
CA ARG A 28 11.09 -14.28 -18.84
C ARG A 28 10.78 -13.45 -17.60
N GLN A 29 11.06 -14.01 -16.43
CA GLN A 29 10.97 -13.31 -15.15
C GLN A 29 12.36 -12.98 -14.63
N LYS A 30 12.59 -11.70 -14.37
CA LYS A 30 13.81 -11.21 -13.71
C LYS A 30 13.53 -10.98 -12.24
N VAL A 31 14.36 -11.54 -11.36
CA VAL A 31 14.32 -11.23 -9.93
C VAL A 31 15.05 -9.92 -9.70
N GLY A 32 14.31 -8.90 -9.25
CA GLY A 32 14.86 -7.58 -8.97
C GLY A 32 15.47 -7.48 -7.56
N LYS A 33 14.75 -7.94 -6.53
CA LYS A 33 15.18 -7.72 -5.13
C LYS A 33 14.60 -8.77 -4.17
N TYR A 34 15.38 -9.18 -3.17
CA TYR A 34 14.87 -9.91 -2.00
C TYR A 34 14.17 -8.94 -1.03
N LEU A 35 12.93 -9.24 -0.67
CA LEU A 35 12.09 -8.36 0.16
C LEU A 35 12.07 -8.75 1.64
N GLY A 36 12.19 -10.03 1.95
CA GLY A 36 12.19 -10.51 3.34
C GLY A 36 11.54 -11.88 3.50
N LYS A 37 11.56 -12.38 4.74
CA LYS A 37 10.79 -13.57 5.14
C LYS A 37 9.31 -13.19 5.20
N VAL A 38 8.45 -14.08 4.72
CA VAL A 38 7.00 -13.88 4.71
C VAL A 38 6.39 -14.32 6.03
N HIS A 39 5.55 -13.45 6.59
CA HIS A 39 4.65 -13.72 7.71
C HIS A 39 3.21 -13.64 7.18
N LYS A 40 2.39 -14.64 7.52
CA LYS A 40 0.99 -14.76 7.07
C LYS A 40 0.06 -14.74 8.28
N PRO A 41 -0.14 -13.59 8.92
CA PRO A 41 -1.10 -13.49 10.02
C PRO A 41 -2.51 -13.76 9.51
N GLU A 42 -3.34 -14.37 10.34
CA GLU A 42 -4.76 -14.54 10.03
C GLU A 42 -5.53 -13.25 10.34
N LYS A 43 -6.57 -12.98 9.57
CA LYS A 43 -7.46 -11.86 9.84
C LYS A 43 -8.39 -12.25 10.99
N VAL A 44 -8.30 -11.55 12.11
CA VAL A 44 -9.07 -11.86 13.32
C VAL A 44 -10.14 -10.82 13.63
N LYS A 45 -10.05 -9.61 13.05
CA LYS A 45 -11.04 -8.54 13.18
C LYS A 45 -11.39 -7.97 11.81
N SER A 46 -12.52 -7.28 11.75
CA SER A 46 -13.02 -6.57 10.58
C SER A 46 -13.49 -5.17 10.98
N GLU A 47 -12.68 -4.48 11.77
CA GLU A 47 -12.98 -3.13 12.21
C GLU A 47 -12.82 -2.14 11.05
N GLY A 48 -13.68 -1.13 11.02
CA GLY A 48 -13.65 -0.03 10.07
C GLY A 48 -12.74 1.12 10.49
N LEU A 49 -12.39 2.00 9.56
CA LEU A 49 -11.45 3.10 9.83
C LEU A 49 -12.00 4.08 10.88
N GLY A 50 -13.31 4.37 10.83
CA GLY A 50 -13.98 5.27 11.77
C GLY A 50 -13.94 4.76 13.20
N ALA A 51 -14.28 3.48 13.40
CA ALA A 51 -14.24 2.83 14.71
C ALA A 51 -12.81 2.77 15.26
N PHE A 52 -11.85 2.36 14.45
CA PHE A 52 -10.45 2.23 14.84
C PHE A 52 -9.82 3.56 15.26
N LEU A 53 -10.13 4.66 14.55
CA LEU A 53 -9.62 5.99 14.88
C LEU A 53 -10.49 6.74 15.91
N GLY A 54 -11.66 6.22 16.25
CA GLY A 54 -12.63 6.92 17.09
C GLY A 54 -13.18 8.21 16.46
N ILE A 55 -13.30 8.25 15.13
CA ILE A 55 -13.77 9.43 14.39
C ILE A 55 -15.19 9.25 13.87
N PRO A 56 -16.07 10.26 13.99
CA PRO A 56 -17.45 10.17 13.54
C PRO A 56 -17.62 10.32 12.02
N ASP A 57 -16.74 11.09 11.36
CA ASP A 57 -16.81 11.37 9.93
C ASP A 57 -15.48 11.02 9.24
N VAL A 58 -15.47 9.84 8.63
CA VAL A 58 -14.30 9.30 7.93
C VAL A 58 -14.01 10.08 6.65
N GLY A 59 -15.04 10.48 5.91
CA GLY A 59 -14.87 11.20 4.64
C GLY A 59 -14.21 12.56 4.84
N LYS A 60 -14.58 13.29 5.89
CA LYS A 60 -13.91 14.55 6.27
C LYS A 60 -12.44 14.33 6.65
N HIS A 61 -12.13 13.25 7.37
CA HIS A 61 -10.75 12.90 7.72
C HIS A 61 -9.90 12.65 6.47
N VAL A 62 -10.40 11.85 5.53
CA VAL A 62 -9.71 11.52 4.27
C VAL A 62 -9.46 12.78 3.42
N ARG A 63 -10.47 13.65 3.29
CA ARG A 63 -10.37 14.89 2.50
C ARG A 63 -9.38 15.89 3.10
N SER A 64 -9.37 16.04 4.42
CA SER A 64 -8.51 17.03 5.11
C SER A 64 -7.08 16.56 5.39
N SER A 65 -6.85 15.25 5.55
CA SER A 65 -5.53 14.71 5.91
C SER A 65 -4.59 14.56 4.73
N ASP A 66 -3.27 14.62 4.95
CA ASP A 66 -2.29 14.27 3.92
C ASP A 66 -2.42 12.79 3.51
N PHE A 67 -2.16 12.47 2.24
CA PHE A 67 -2.30 11.10 1.74
C PHE A 67 -1.38 10.11 2.49
N LYS A 68 -0.14 10.51 2.82
CA LYS A 68 0.77 9.62 3.57
C LYS A 68 0.21 9.28 4.95
N ARG A 69 -0.48 10.24 5.57
CA ARG A 69 -1.16 10.03 6.86
C ARG A 69 -2.32 9.05 6.71
N VAL A 70 -3.20 9.25 5.72
CA VAL A 70 -4.33 8.33 5.47
C VAL A 70 -3.83 6.92 5.15
N ALA A 71 -2.79 6.80 4.31
CA ALA A 71 -2.14 5.52 4.01
C ALA A 71 -1.57 4.85 5.26
N ALA A 72 -0.92 5.60 6.15
CA ALA A 72 -0.42 5.07 7.41
C ALA A 72 -1.54 4.59 8.33
N ASP A 73 -2.64 5.34 8.43
CA ASP A 73 -3.82 4.97 9.23
C ASP A 73 -4.46 3.67 8.70
N LEU A 74 -4.58 3.52 7.38
CA LEU A 74 -5.07 2.30 6.74
C LEU A 74 -4.16 1.09 6.97
N ILE A 75 -2.84 1.28 6.89
CA ILE A 75 -1.90 0.20 7.21
C ILE A 75 -2.01 -0.21 8.68
N ARG A 76 -2.11 0.76 9.60
CA ARG A 76 -2.30 0.47 11.03
C ARG A 76 -3.59 -0.30 11.29
N LEU A 77 -4.67 0.08 10.62
CA LEU A 77 -5.95 -0.64 10.69
C LEU A 77 -5.80 -2.09 10.25
N GLU A 78 -5.14 -2.35 9.13
CA GLU A 78 -4.96 -3.72 8.64
C GLU A 78 -4.07 -4.56 9.54
N LEU A 79 -2.98 -3.98 10.07
CA LEU A 79 -2.14 -4.63 11.07
C LEU A 79 -2.93 -4.96 12.34
N HIS A 80 -3.80 -4.06 12.79
CA HIS A 80 -4.70 -4.28 13.92
C HIS A 80 -5.70 -5.41 13.63
N ASN A 81 -6.28 -5.42 12.43
CA ASN A 81 -7.26 -6.41 12.00
C ASN A 81 -6.67 -7.83 11.86
N HIS A 82 -5.36 -7.93 11.63
CA HIS A 82 -4.63 -9.20 11.54
C HIS A 82 -3.86 -9.54 12.84
N ASP A 83 -4.10 -8.82 13.94
CA ASP A 83 -3.41 -8.99 15.23
C ASP A 83 -1.88 -9.03 15.11
N VAL A 84 -1.33 -8.22 14.20
CA VAL A 84 0.11 -8.13 14.01
C VAL A 84 0.69 -7.33 15.17
N LYS A 85 1.31 -8.05 16.10
CA LYS A 85 1.87 -7.44 17.30
C LYS A 85 3.10 -6.61 16.98
N SER A 86 3.10 -5.37 17.48
CA SER A 86 4.18 -4.41 17.22
C SER A 86 5.53 -4.82 17.84
N ASP A 87 5.51 -5.73 18.81
CA ASP A 87 6.71 -6.29 19.44
C ASP A 87 7.38 -7.38 18.59
N GLU A 88 6.67 -7.96 17.61
CA GLU A 88 7.19 -8.94 16.66
C GLU A 88 7.58 -8.28 15.33
N ILE A 89 6.70 -7.41 14.81
CA ILE A 89 6.86 -6.72 13.53
C ILE A 89 6.65 -5.22 13.74
N THR A 90 7.68 -4.45 13.38
CA THR A 90 7.67 -2.99 13.43
C THR A 90 7.47 -2.42 12.03
N ALA A 91 6.40 -1.65 11.85
CA ALA A 91 6.14 -0.84 10.66
C ALA A 91 6.53 0.62 10.95
N ASP A 92 7.62 1.07 10.32
CA ASP A 92 8.12 2.44 10.40
C ASP A 92 7.60 3.25 9.21
N PHE A 93 6.74 4.22 9.51
CA PHE A 93 6.08 5.08 8.52
C PHE A 93 6.90 6.30 8.12
N GLU A 94 7.98 6.63 8.84
CA GLU A 94 8.89 7.72 8.48
C GLU A 94 10.00 7.20 7.55
N GLY A 95 10.60 6.07 7.90
CA GLY A 95 11.62 5.39 7.09
C GLY A 95 11.04 4.46 6.02
N PHE A 96 9.72 4.27 5.99
CA PHE A 96 8.98 3.35 5.12
C PHE A 96 9.60 1.94 5.12
N SER A 97 9.70 1.35 6.31
CA SER A 97 10.34 0.05 6.49
C SER A 97 9.51 -0.89 7.36
N VAL A 98 9.57 -2.19 7.03
CA VAL A 98 8.92 -3.24 7.80
C VAL A 98 9.97 -4.25 8.24
N LYS A 99 10.19 -4.34 9.55
CA LYS A 99 11.25 -5.15 10.15
C LYS A 99 10.71 -6.03 11.26
N ASN A 100 11.38 -7.14 11.52
CA ASN A 100 11.12 -7.93 12.72
C ASN A 100 11.88 -7.41 13.95
N ARG A 101 11.65 -8.02 15.11
CA ARG A 101 12.40 -7.77 16.36
C ARG A 101 13.93 -7.83 16.20
N SER A 102 14.45 -8.64 15.27
CA SER A 102 15.89 -8.75 14.99
C SER A 102 16.41 -7.69 14.00
N GLY A 103 15.59 -6.72 13.60
CA GLY A 103 15.93 -5.67 12.64
C GLY A 103 16.02 -6.11 11.18
N LYS A 104 15.63 -7.35 10.85
CA LYS A 104 15.64 -7.88 9.48
C LYS A 104 14.37 -7.50 8.74
N ASN A 105 14.49 -7.25 7.43
CA ASN A 105 13.32 -6.98 6.57
C ASN A 105 12.38 -8.18 6.56
N VAL A 106 11.09 -7.91 6.72
CA VAL A 106 10.02 -8.89 6.63
C VAL A 106 8.92 -8.41 5.71
N VAL A 107 8.10 -9.37 5.29
CA VAL A 107 6.91 -9.12 4.49
C VAL A 107 5.71 -9.68 5.23
N VAL A 108 4.71 -8.85 5.46
CA VAL A 108 3.42 -9.28 6.01
C VAL A 108 2.48 -9.51 4.84
N ALA A 109 2.17 -10.76 4.58
CA ALA A 109 1.17 -11.15 3.59
C ALA A 109 -0.20 -11.08 4.26
N MET A 110 -1.02 -10.13 3.83
CA MET A 110 -2.35 -9.89 4.38
C MET A 110 -3.33 -9.53 3.27
N ASN A 111 -4.58 -9.96 3.43
CA ASN A 111 -5.59 -9.93 2.38
C ASN A 111 -5.01 -10.50 1.06
N ASN A 112 -5.06 -9.74 -0.03
CA ASN A 112 -4.49 -10.13 -1.34
C ASN A 112 -3.15 -9.45 -1.66
N GLY A 113 -2.46 -8.88 -0.66
CA GLY A 113 -1.24 -8.11 -0.85
C GLY A 113 -0.12 -8.43 0.13
N PHE A 114 0.93 -7.62 0.05
CA PHE A 114 2.18 -7.81 0.77
C PHE A 114 2.67 -6.47 1.33
N LEU A 115 2.50 -6.23 2.63
CA LEU A 115 3.08 -5.08 3.28
C LEU A 115 4.58 -5.34 3.54
N CYS A 116 5.41 -4.50 2.93
CA CYS A 116 6.85 -4.53 3.09
C CYS A 116 7.44 -3.14 2.81
N SER A 117 8.74 -2.99 3.06
CA SER A 117 9.44 -1.73 2.77
C SER A 117 9.32 -1.26 1.32
N HIS A 118 9.09 -2.16 0.35
CA HIS A 118 8.88 -1.77 -1.04
C HIS A 118 7.48 -1.20 -1.26
N THR A 119 6.43 -1.93 -0.89
CA THR A 119 5.04 -1.49 -1.09
C THR A 119 4.71 -0.24 -0.28
N MET A 120 5.26 -0.12 0.93
CA MET A 120 5.10 1.08 1.76
C MET A 120 5.77 2.32 1.13
N LYS A 121 6.96 2.17 0.53
CA LYS A 121 7.63 3.25 -0.21
C LYS A 121 6.87 3.63 -1.47
N SER A 122 6.39 2.64 -2.23
CA SER A 122 5.61 2.87 -3.45
C SER A 122 4.30 3.59 -3.13
N LEU A 123 3.61 3.20 -2.06
CA LEU A 123 2.41 3.89 -1.60
C LEU A 123 2.74 5.32 -1.14
N ALA A 124 3.73 5.53 -0.29
CA ALA A 124 4.09 6.88 0.19
C ALA A 124 4.62 7.82 -0.91
N GLY A 125 5.21 7.25 -1.97
CA GLY A 125 5.67 7.97 -3.16
C GLY A 125 4.60 8.12 -4.24
N TYR A 126 3.35 7.75 -3.96
CA TYR A 126 2.24 7.91 -4.89
C TYR A 126 2.10 9.38 -5.32
N ASP A 127 1.97 9.56 -6.62
CA ASP A 127 1.85 10.85 -7.27
C ASP A 127 0.59 10.84 -8.12
N ALA A 128 -0.43 11.53 -7.63
CA ALA A 128 -1.73 11.62 -8.28
C ALA A 128 -1.63 12.15 -9.71
N ASP A 129 -0.66 13.03 -9.98
CA ASP A 129 -0.53 13.69 -11.27
C ASP A 129 -0.10 12.68 -12.37
N LYS A 130 0.41 11.50 -11.97
CA LYS A 130 0.76 10.37 -12.84
C LYS A 130 -0.33 9.29 -12.93
N ASP A 131 -1.43 9.46 -12.20
CA ASP A 131 -2.51 8.48 -12.11
C ASP A 131 -3.82 9.03 -12.66
N TYR A 132 -3.97 8.96 -13.98
CA TYR A 132 -5.11 9.52 -14.70
C TYR A 132 -6.43 8.77 -14.44
N SER A 133 -6.37 7.49 -14.07
CA SER A 133 -7.55 6.63 -13.91
C SER A 133 -7.75 6.13 -12.47
N GLY A 134 -6.89 6.54 -11.53
CA GLY A 134 -6.81 5.99 -10.17
C GLY A 134 -6.43 4.51 -10.11
N TYR A 135 -6.03 3.92 -11.24
CA TYR A 135 -5.63 2.52 -11.32
C TYR A 135 -4.32 2.30 -10.57
N LEU A 136 -3.38 3.25 -10.65
CA LEU A 136 -2.11 3.13 -9.92
C LEU A 136 -2.37 3.16 -8.40
N LEU A 137 -3.25 4.03 -7.92
CA LEU A 137 -3.65 4.07 -6.52
C LEU A 137 -4.27 2.75 -6.08
N ALA A 138 -5.22 2.22 -6.85
CA ALA A 138 -5.88 0.94 -6.55
C ALA A 138 -4.87 -0.22 -6.51
N ASP A 139 -3.93 -0.28 -7.47
CA ASP A 139 -2.87 -1.28 -7.52
C ASP A 139 -1.93 -1.15 -6.32
N LEU A 140 -1.51 0.06 -5.94
CA LEU A 140 -0.64 0.31 -4.79
C LEU A 140 -1.30 -0.07 -3.45
N ILE A 141 -2.57 0.29 -3.26
CA ILE A 141 -3.37 -0.06 -2.07
C ILE A 141 -3.49 -1.58 -1.97
N THR A 142 -3.88 -2.25 -3.07
CA THR A 142 -4.04 -3.70 -3.12
C THR A 142 -2.70 -4.41 -2.89
N ALA A 143 -1.62 -3.94 -3.53
CA ALA A 143 -0.29 -4.50 -3.39
C ALA A 143 0.25 -4.38 -1.96
N ALA A 144 -0.09 -3.31 -1.23
CA ALA A 144 0.24 -3.15 0.19
C ALA A 144 -0.62 -4.04 1.11
N GLY A 145 -1.62 -4.74 0.57
CA GLY A 145 -2.53 -5.60 1.34
C GLY A 145 -3.63 -4.82 2.05
N ILE A 146 -3.94 -3.60 1.61
CA ILE A 146 -4.97 -2.75 2.22
C ILE A 146 -6.31 -3.02 1.53
N VAL A 147 -7.37 -3.17 2.33
CA VAL A 147 -8.75 -3.30 1.85
C VAL A 147 -9.56 -2.16 2.45
N PRO A 148 -9.58 -0.98 1.79
CA PRO A 148 -10.33 0.15 2.30
C PRO A 148 -11.84 -0.11 2.20
N GLU A 149 -12.60 0.46 3.12
CA GLU A 149 -14.05 0.55 3.00
C GLU A 149 -14.44 1.34 1.74
N GLN A 150 -15.59 1.02 1.16
CA GLN A 150 -16.04 1.63 -0.10
C GLN A 150 -16.05 3.16 -0.01
N ASP A 151 -16.59 3.72 1.08
CA ASP A 151 -16.68 5.17 1.27
C ASP A 151 -15.29 5.81 1.39
N VAL A 152 -14.36 5.15 2.08
CA VAL A 152 -12.96 5.60 2.20
C VAL A 152 -12.29 5.61 0.83
N PHE A 153 -12.51 4.58 0.03
CA PHE A 153 -11.96 4.48 -1.32
C PHE A 153 -12.50 5.58 -2.25
N ILE A 154 -13.81 5.83 -2.20
CA ILE A 154 -14.47 6.90 -2.98
C ILE A 154 -13.88 8.27 -2.59
N GLU A 155 -13.72 8.54 -1.30
CA GLU A 155 -13.17 9.82 -0.81
C GLU A 155 -11.69 10.00 -1.18
N LEU A 156 -10.89 8.93 -1.08
CA LEU A 156 -9.50 8.93 -1.54
C LEU A 156 -9.41 9.24 -3.04
N TYR A 157 -10.21 8.55 -3.85
CA TYR A 157 -10.24 8.77 -5.29
C TYR A 157 -10.73 10.18 -5.66
N GLY A 158 -11.81 10.62 -5.03
CA GLY A 158 -12.42 11.94 -5.24
C GLY A 158 -11.46 13.09 -4.94
N LYS A 159 -10.68 12.98 -3.86
CA LYS A 159 -9.62 13.93 -3.51
C LYS A 159 -8.60 14.14 -4.63
N PHE A 160 -8.21 13.07 -5.33
CA PHE A 160 -7.23 13.16 -6.41
C PHE A 160 -7.85 13.69 -7.71
N ARG A 161 -9.08 13.27 -8.03
CA ARG A 161 -9.79 13.78 -9.20
C ARG A 161 -10.06 15.29 -9.10
N ALA A 162 -10.49 15.78 -7.94
CA ALA A 162 -10.72 17.20 -7.71
C ALA A 162 -9.44 18.04 -7.90
N LYS A 163 -8.28 17.49 -7.50
CA LYS A 163 -6.97 18.13 -7.71
C LYS A 163 -6.64 18.27 -9.19
N HIS A 164 -6.91 17.24 -10.00
CA HIS A 164 -6.73 17.26 -11.45
C HIS A 164 -7.63 18.27 -12.15
N GLU A 165 -8.93 18.28 -11.82
CA GLU A 165 -9.89 19.22 -12.41
C GLU A 165 -9.55 20.68 -12.04
N ALA A 166 -9.15 20.94 -10.79
CA ALA A 166 -8.69 22.27 -10.37
C ALA A 166 -7.39 22.69 -11.07
N ALA A 167 -6.42 21.78 -11.26
CA ALA A 167 -5.18 22.06 -11.97
C ALA A 167 -5.43 22.35 -13.46
N ALA A 168 -6.35 21.62 -14.09
CA ALA A 168 -6.76 21.85 -15.48
C ALA A 168 -7.45 23.21 -15.66
N ALA A 169 -8.35 23.59 -14.75
CA ALA A 169 -9.03 24.89 -14.77
C ALA A 169 -8.04 26.06 -14.61
N ARG A 170 -7.09 25.95 -13.68
CA ARG A 170 -6.04 26.97 -13.47
C ARG A 170 -5.11 27.13 -14.67
N LYS A 171 -4.83 26.03 -15.39
CA LYS A 171 -4.04 26.07 -16.62
C LYS A 171 -4.81 26.81 -17.72
N PHE A 172 -6.12 26.59 -17.82
CA PHE A 172 -6.98 27.25 -18.79
C PHE A 172 -7.07 28.77 -18.56
N GLU A 173 -7.15 29.22 -17.31
CA GLU A 173 -7.13 30.66 -16.95
C GLU A 173 -5.80 31.36 -17.27
N PHE A 174 -4.68 30.64 -17.36
CA PHE A 174 -3.37 31.24 -17.64
C PHE A 174 -3.09 31.41 -19.15
N TYR A 175 -3.89 30.78 -20.01
CA TYR A 175 -3.80 30.87 -21.47
C TYR A 175 -4.82 31.84 -22.09
N TYR A 176 -5.59 32.55 -21.26
CA TYR A 176 -6.48 33.65 -21.64
C TYR A 176 -6.11 34.91 -20.86
#